data_AF-A0A5M8QPE8-F1
#
_entry.id   AF-A0A5M8QPE8-F1
#
_cell.length_a   1.000
_cell.length_b   1.000
_cell.length_c   1.000
_cell.angle_alpha   90.00
_cell.angle_beta   90.00
_cell.angle_gamma   90.00
#
_symmetry.space_group_name_H-M   'P 1'
#
loop_
_entity.id
_entity.type
_entity.pdbx_description
1 polymer ?
#
loop_
_entity_poly.entity_id
_entity_poly.type
_entity_poly.pdbx_seq_one_letter_code
_entity_poly.pdbx_strand_id
1 'polypeptide(L)'
;MYTDGIKYVAQKAGAYWLIDEITFQQYHPRIKNEEFQVWTLKVDLERSTAVVTCDDGNGRILFTKPIGYTDFPLKEIKIYVVDNVILLPSEY
;
A
#
# COMPACT_ATOMS: atom_id res chain seq x y z
N MET A 1 -3.83 -7.15 -12.36
CA MET A 1 -3.06 -6.42 -13.40
C MET A 1 -2.42 -5.22 -12.72
N TYR A 2 -1.13 -4.95 -12.92
CA TYR A 2 -0.48 -3.76 -12.36
C TYR A 2 -0.83 -2.57 -13.25
N THR A 3 -1.40 -1.52 -12.66
CA THR A 3 -1.49 -0.22 -13.33
C THR A 3 -0.10 0.43 -13.36
N ASP A 4 0.17 1.21 -14.39
CA ASP A 4 1.42 1.93 -14.55
C ASP A 4 1.73 2.88 -13.36
N GLY A 5 0.70 3.37 -12.67
CA GLY A 5 0.82 4.22 -11.49
C GLY A 5 1.60 3.58 -10.34
N ILE A 6 1.30 2.32 -9.99
CA ILE A 6 1.99 1.68 -8.87
C ILE A 6 3.46 1.42 -9.18
N LYS A 7 3.73 1.01 -10.42
CA LYS A 7 5.10 0.77 -10.91
C LYS A 7 5.90 2.07 -10.94
N TYR A 8 5.26 3.20 -11.25
CA TYR A 8 5.86 4.52 -11.18
C TYR A 8 6.20 4.92 -9.75
N VAL A 9 5.30 4.70 -8.78
CA VAL A 9 5.56 5.00 -7.37
C VAL A 9 6.69 4.15 -6.80
N ALA A 10 6.73 2.84 -7.05
CA ALA A 10 7.86 2.03 -6.59
C ALA A 10 9.18 2.40 -7.27
N GLN A 11 9.16 2.77 -8.56
CA GLN A 11 10.36 3.26 -9.22
C GLN A 11 10.85 4.59 -8.65
N LYS A 12 9.94 5.54 -8.43
CA LYS A 12 10.28 6.88 -7.96
C LYS A 12 10.65 6.94 -6.49
N ALA A 13 10.03 6.08 -5.68
CA ALA A 13 10.13 6.14 -4.23
C ALA A 13 10.80 4.90 -3.61
N GLY A 14 11.31 3.97 -4.43
CA GLY A 14 12.04 2.78 -3.96
C GLY A 14 11.17 1.74 -3.24
N ALA A 15 9.84 1.87 -3.28
CA ALA A 15 8.92 1.03 -2.50
C ALA A 15 8.50 -0.28 -3.18
N TYR A 16 9.44 -0.98 -3.82
CA TYR A 16 9.14 -2.29 -4.41
C TYR A 16 8.65 -3.30 -3.35
N TRP A 17 9.20 -3.23 -2.14
CA TRP A 17 8.78 -4.05 -1.01
C TRP A 17 7.30 -3.84 -0.66
N LEU A 18 6.78 -2.62 -0.82
CA LEU A 18 5.37 -2.32 -0.56
C LEU A 18 4.46 -2.96 -1.60
N ILE A 19 4.85 -2.92 -2.88
CA ILE A 19 4.08 -3.57 -3.96
C ILE A 19 4.05 -5.08 -3.74
N ASP A 20 5.19 -5.66 -3.40
CA ASP A 20 5.32 -7.10 -3.17
C ASP A 20 4.41 -7.52 -2.01
N GLU A 21 4.42 -6.75 -0.91
CA GLU A 21 3.53 -6.97 0.24
C GLU A 21 2.05 -6.86 -0.16
N ILE A 22 1.63 -5.78 -0.84
CA ILE A 22 0.22 -5.62 -1.28
C ILE A 22 -0.18 -6.77 -2.19
N THR A 23 0.68 -7.16 -3.13
CA THR A 23 0.46 -8.27 -4.06
C THR A 23 0.31 -9.58 -3.29
N PHE A 24 1.20 -9.86 -2.34
CA PHE A 24 1.11 -11.04 -1.49
C PHE A 24 -0.21 -11.08 -0.71
N GLN A 25 -0.66 -9.92 -0.23
CA GLN A 25 -1.94 -9.81 0.47
C GLN A 25 -3.14 -9.98 -0.46
N GLN A 26 -3.04 -9.65 -1.76
CA GLN A 26 -4.08 -10.00 -2.75
C GLN A 26 -4.29 -11.52 -2.91
N TYR A 27 -3.30 -12.35 -2.54
CA TYR A 27 -3.50 -13.80 -2.50
C TYR A 27 -4.24 -14.27 -1.24
N HIS A 28 -4.30 -13.43 -0.20
CA HIS A 28 -5.02 -13.75 1.01
C HIS A 28 -6.53 -13.64 0.77
N PRO A 29 -7.33 -14.70 0.99
CA PRO A 29 -8.77 -14.67 0.72
C PRO A 29 -9.50 -13.61 1.55
N ARG A 30 -8.98 -13.23 2.73
CA ARG A 30 -9.53 -12.15 3.56
C ARG A 30 -9.44 -10.76 2.93
N ILE A 31 -8.41 -10.54 2.12
CA ILE A 31 -8.15 -9.27 1.47
C ILE A 31 -8.76 -9.32 0.07
N LYS A 32 -8.57 -10.43 -0.66
CA LYS A 32 -9.11 -10.66 -1.99
C LYS A 32 -10.64 -10.58 -2.09
N ASN A 33 -11.37 -10.99 -1.04
CA ASN A 33 -12.83 -10.90 -1.04
C ASN A 33 -13.35 -9.46 -0.94
N GLU A 34 -12.48 -8.52 -0.59
CA GLU A 34 -12.86 -7.14 -0.43
C GLU A 34 -12.68 -6.38 -1.73
N GLU A 35 -13.82 -5.85 -2.21
CA GLU A 35 -13.93 -5.14 -3.48
C GLU A 35 -13.11 -3.85 -3.47
N PHE A 36 -12.87 -3.27 -2.29
CA PHE A 36 -12.14 -2.03 -2.10
C PHE A 36 -11.22 -2.12 -0.90
N GLN A 37 -9.95 -1.76 -1.08
CA GLN A 37 -8.95 -1.77 -0.03
C GLN A 37 -8.13 -0.50 -0.06
N VAL A 38 -7.86 0.06 1.12
CA VAL A 38 -7.06 1.27 1.29
C VAL A 38 -5.79 0.94 2.03
N TRP A 39 -4.68 0.97 1.31
CA TRP A 39 -3.34 0.77 1.83
C TRP A 39 -2.73 2.13 2.15
N THR A 40 -2.62 2.45 3.44
CA THR A 40 -1.95 3.66 3.92
C THR A 40 -0.58 3.29 4.45
N LEU A 41 0.46 3.84 3.84
CA LEU A 41 1.83 3.77 4.33
C LEU A 41 2.19 5.10 4.99
N LYS A 42 2.48 5.08 6.29
CA LYS A 42 3.05 6.21 7.02
C LYS A 42 4.52 5.96 7.26
N VAL A 43 5.36 6.96 7.00
CA VAL A 43 6.80 6.86 7.14
C VAL A 43 7.30 7.91 8.11
N ASP A 44 8.02 7.45 9.12
CA ASP A 44 8.76 8.26 10.07
C ASP A 44 10.14 8.55 9.49
N LEU A 45 10.27 9.70 8.83
CA LEU A 45 11.54 10.15 8.25
C LEU A 45 12.65 10.30 9.31
N GLU A 46 12.30 10.59 10.56
CA GLU A 46 13.26 10.72 11.67
C GLU A 46 13.88 9.39 12.08
N ARG A 47 13.11 8.30 12.06
CA ARG A 47 13.57 6.96 12.47
C ARG A 47 13.83 6.04 11.27
N SER A 48 13.56 6.51 10.06
CA SER A 48 13.51 5.71 8.83
C SER A 48 12.60 4.48 8.97
N THR A 49 11.56 4.55 9.80
CA THR A 49 10.59 3.47 10.00
C THR A 49 9.32 3.74 9.23
N ALA A 50 8.53 2.71 8.95
CA ALA A 50 7.24 2.86 8.32
C ALA A 50 6.17 2.04 9.04
N VAL A 51 4.91 2.35 8.80
CA VAL A 51 3.77 1.52 9.20
C VAL A 51 2.84 1.45 8.01
N VAL A 52 2.61 0.23 7.52
CA VAL A 52 1.61 -0.03 6.48
C VAL A 52 0.33 -0.53 7.14
N THR A 53 -0.79 0.04 6.72
CA THR A 53 -2.13 -0.29 7.22
C THR A 53 -3.06 -0.49 6.04
N CYS A 54 -3.74 -1.63 6.00
CA CYS A 54 -4.82 -1.94 5.07
C CYS A 54 -6.17 -1.76 5.77
N ASP A 55 -7.01 -0.94 5.18
CA ASP A 55 -8.41 -0.77 5.52
C ASP A 55 -9.29 -1.31 4.38
N ASP A 56 -10.51 -1.70 4.71
CA ASP A 56 -11.52 -2.21 3.78
C ASP A 56 -12.31 -1.10 3.03
N GLY A 57 -11.96 0.17 3.23
CA GLY A 57 -12.78 1.31 2.83
C GLY A 57 -14.04 1.52 3.69
N ASN A 58 -14.45 0.48 4.43
CA ASN A 58 -15.57 0.52 5.36
C ASN A 58 -15.15 0.89 6.81
N GLY A 59 -13.91 1.38 6.99
CA GLY A 59 -13.35 1.75 8.29
C GLY A 59 -12.92 0.56 9.14
N ARG A 60 -12.77 -0.61 8.52
CA ARG A 60 -12.33 -1.85 9.15
C ARG A 60 -10.90 -2.14 8.75
N ILE A 61 -9.99 -2.03 9.72
CA ILE A 61 -8.57 -2.37 9.52
C ILE A 61 -8.44 -3.89 9.35
N LEU A 62 -8.08 -4.31 8.14
CA LEU A 62 -7.87 -5.71 7.80
C LEU A 62 -6.45 -6.15 8.16
N PHE A 63 -5.49 -5.25 8.04
CA PHE A 63 -4.08 -5.57 8.23
C PHE A 63 -3.29 -4.34 8.69
N THR A 64 -2.35 -4.52 9.61
CA THR A 64 -1.37 -3.50 9.99
C THR A 64 -0.03 -4.16 10.19
N LYS A 65 1.02 -3.61 9.58
CA LYS A 65 2.38 -4.10 9.71
C LYS A 65 3.36 -2.94 9.88
N PRO A 66 4.08 -2.87 11.01
CA PRO A 66 5.20 -1.95 11.15
C PRO A 66 6.39 -2.45 10.32
N ILE A 67 7.07 -1.51 9.69
CA ILE A 67 8.23 -1.69 8.83
C ILE A 67 9.43 -1.09 9.57
N GLY A 68 10.37 -1.95 9.94
CA GLY A 68 11.53 -1.57 10.77
C GLY A 68 12.52 -0.64 10.06
N TYR A 69 12.50 -0.60 8.72
CA TYR A 69 13.33 0.31 7.93
C TYR A 69 12.74 0.53 6.54
N THR A 70 12.68 1.78 6.08
CA THR A 70 12.28 2.14 4.73
C THR A 70 13.09 3.33 4.22
N ASP A 71 13.41 3.32 2.92
CA ASP A 71 14.07 4.42 2.21
C ASP A 71 13.05 5.36 1.54
N PHE A 72 11.78 5.27 1.93
CA PHE A 72 10.70 6.00 1.27
C PHE A 72 10.80 7.52 1.55
N PRO A 73 10.86 8.37 0.51
CA PRO A 73 11.09 9.81 0.69
C PRO A 73 9.86 10.60 1.16
N LEU A 74 8.66 10.00 1.13
CA LEU A 74 7.41 10.66 1.52
C LEU A 74 6.99 10.26 2.93
N LYS A 75 6.48 11.22 3.71
CA LYS A 75 5.93 10.98 5.06
C LYS A 75 4.68 10.09 5.08
N GLU A 76 3.89 10.10 4.01
CA GLU A 76 2.66 9.33 3.89
C GLU A 76 2.36 9.11 2.42
N ILE A 77 1.86 7.92 2.09
CA ILE A 77 1.21 7.64 0.81
C ILE A 77 -0.03 6.76 1.05
N LYS A 78 -1.06 7.01 0.27
CA LYS A 78 -2.25 6.15 0.19
C LYS A 78 -2.30 5.47 -1.17
N ILE A 79 -2.69 4.22 -1.17
CA ILE A 79 -2.85 3.36 -2.33
C ILE A 79 -4.22 2.71 -2.20
N TYR A 80 -4.97 2.68 -3.28
CA TYR A 80 -6.27 2.05 -3.33
C TYR A 80 -6.16 0.78 -4.16
N VAL A 81 -6.84 -0.28 -3.77
CA VAL A 81 -6.94 -1.50 -4.57
C VAL A 81 -8.42 -1.79 -4.74
N VAL A 82 -8.86 -1.82 -6.00
CA VAL A 82 -10.26 -2.03 -6.37
C VAL A 82 -10.31 -3.12 -7.42
N ASP A 83 -11.04 -4.21 -7.17
CA ASP A 83 -11.15 -5.34 -8.11
C ASP A 83 -9.78 -5.85 -8.63
N ASN A 84 -8.80 -6.03 -7.74
CA ASN A 84 -7.42 -6.42 -8.12
C ASN A 84 -6.65 -5.41 -8.99
N VAL A 85 -7.16 -4.18 -9.11
CA VAL A 85 -6.52 -3.04 -9.76
C VAL A 85 -5.99 -2.10 -8.70
N ILE A 86 -4.69 -1.86 -8.72
CA ILE A 86 -4.05 -0.92 -7.79
C ILE A 86 -4.16 0.49 -8.38
N LEU A 87 -4.55 1.48 -7.59
CA LEU A 87 -4.82 2.85 -8.01
C LEU A 87 -4.13 3.81 -7.05
N LEU A 88 -3.64 4.93 -7.59
CA LEU A 88 -3.12 6.03 -6.78
C LEU A 88 -4.20 7.09 -6.54
N PRO A 89 -4.16 7.81 -5.40
CA PRO A 89 -5.05 8.95 -5.14
C PRO A 89 -4.97 10.03 -6.23
N SER A 90 -3.85 10.15 -6.94
CA SER A 90 -3.71 11.10 -8.05
C SER A 90 -4.37 10.64 -9.35
N GLU A 91 -4.84 9.40 -9.43
CA GLU A 91 -5.57 8.82 -10.57
C GLU A 91 -7.06 8.59 -10.26
N TYR A 92 -7.54 8.99 -9.08
CA TYR A 92 -8.95 8.92 -8.67
C TYR A 92 -9.64 10.28 -8.79
#